data_AF-A0AA37T6G4-F1
#
_entry.id   AF-A0AA37T6G4-F1
#
_cell.length_a   1.000
_cell.length_b   1.000
_cell.length_c   1.000
_cell.angle_alpha   90.00
_cell.angle_beta   90.00
_cell.angle_gamma   90.00
#
_symmetry.space_group_name_H-M   'P 1'
#
loop_
_entity.id
_entity.type
_entity.pdbx_description
1 polymer ?
#
loop_
_entity_poly.entity_id
_entity_poly.type
_entity_poly.pdbx_seq_one_letter_code
_entity_poly.pdbx_strand_id
1 'polypeptide(L)' 'MFSLFKTDPTKKLKKAYSAKLEQAMQAQRNGDIRTYSQLTYEAEEIDKKIQEIEQSKRQ' A
#
# COMPACT_ATOMS: atom_id res chain seq x y z
N MET A 1 14.66 27.93 8.30
CA MET A 1 13.46 27.67 7.47
C MET A 1 13.66 26.43 6.59
N PHE A 2 13.86 25.21 7.13
CA PHE A 2 13.94 23.97 6.34
C PHE A 2 13.64 22.73 7.21
N SER A 3 12.36 22.45 7.46
CA SER A 3 11.93 21.20 8.12
C SER A 3 11.31 20.20 7.11
N LEU A 4 11.77 20.25 5.85
CA LEU A 4 11.21 19.48 4.73
C LEU A 4 11.67 18.01 4.68
N PHE A 5 12.45 17.52 5.65
CA PHE A 5 12.98 16.15 5.66
C PHE A 5 12.44 15.26 6.77
N LYS A 6 11.20 15.49 7.24
CA LYS A 6 10.48 14.41 7.92
C LYS A 6 10.03 13.41 6.86
N THR A 7 10.93 12.49 6.49
CA THR A 7 10.60 11.38 5.61
C THR A 7 9.58 10.53 6.32
N ASP A 8 8.33 10.53 5.85
CA ASP A 8 7.34 9.59 6.36
C ASP A 8 7.76 8.18 5.92
N PRO A 9 8.19 7.29 6.84
CA PRO A 9 8.58 5.92 6.51
C PRO A 9 7.46 5.14 5.81
N THR A 10 6.20 5.54 6.00
CA THR A 10 5.05 4.90 5.33
C THR A 10 4.83 5.37 3.90
N LYS A 11 5.46 6.48 3.46
CA LYS A 11 5.21 7.08 2.13
C LYS A 11 5.53 6.11 0.99
N LYS A 12 6.61 5.33 1.12
CA LYS A 12 6.98 4.31 0.11
C LYS A 12 5.94 3.18 0.08
N LEU A 13 5.50 2.71 1.26
CA LEU A 13 4.51 1.65 1.38
C LEU A 13 3.14 2.10 0.84
N LYS A 14 2.69 3.32 1.15
CA LYS A 14 1.44 3.89 0.62
C LYS A 14 1.43 3.95 -0.91
N LYS A 15 2.56 4.31 -1.53
CA LYS A 15 2.71 4.28 -2.99
C LYS A 15 2.68 2.86 -3.56
N ALA A 16 3.30 1.89 -2.87
CA ALA A 16 3.24 0.50 -3.29
C ALA A 16 1.83 -0.08 -3.17
N TYR A 17 1.13 0.24 -2.07
CA TYR A 17 -0.27 -0.12 -1.85
C TYR A 17 -1.18 0.41 -2.96
N SER A 18 -1.09 1.71 -3.27
CA SER A 18 -1.90 2.30 -4.34
C SER A 18 -1.62 1.67 -5.70
N ALA A 19 -0.36 1.37 -6.01
CA ALA A 19 0.01 0.70 -7.25
C ALA A 19 -0.58 -0.72 -7.34
N LYS A 20 -0.57 -1.48 -6.23
CA LYS A 20 -1.17 -2.82 -6.18
C LYS A 20 -2.69 -2.77 -6.36
N LEU A 21 -3.36 -1.81 -5.74
CA LEU A 21 -4.80 -1.60 -5.95
C LEU A 21 -5.13 -1.22 -7.39
N GLU A 22 -4.34 -0.36 -8.02
CA GLU A 22 -4.53 0.01 -9.43
C GLU A 22 -4.37 -1.20 -10.35
N GLN A 23 -3.34 -2.03 -10.12
CA GLN A 23 -3.15 -3.28 -10.83
C GLN A 23 -4.32 -4.25 -10.59
N ALA A 24 -4.79 -4.35 -9.35
CA ALA A 24 -5.93 -5.20 -8.99
C ALA A 24 -7.19 -4.75 -9.73
N MET A 25 -7.47 -3.45 -9.78
CA MET A 25 -8.60 -2.90 -10.54
C MET A 25 -8.52 -3.22 -12.03
N GLN A 26 -7.33 -3.12 -12.63
CA GLN A 26 -7.12 -3.49 -14.03
C GLN A 26 -7.37 -4.99 -14.24
N ALA A 27 -6.86 -5.86 -13.36
CA ALA A 27 -7.12 -7.29 -13.41
C ALA A 27 -8.61 -7.61 -13.27
N GLN A 28 -9.30 -6.96 -12.33
CA GLN A 28 -10.75 -7.10 -12.13
C GLN A 28 -11.53 -6.67 -13.39
N ARG A 29 -11.17 -5.53 -13.99
CA ARG A 29 -11.81 -5.02 -15.22
C ARG A 29 -11.60 -5.95 -16.41
N ASN A 30 -10.47 -6.64 -16.46
CA ASN A 30 -10.15 -7.61 -17.49
C ASN A 30 -10.74 -9.00 -17.20
N GLY A 31 -11.41 -9.20 -16.05
CA GLY A 31 -11.97 -10.48 -15.62
C GLY A 31 -10.95 -11.48 -15.09
N ASP A 32 -9.72 -11.06 -14.82
CA ASP A 32 -8.68 -11.92 -14.23
C ASP A 32 -8.82 -11.96 -12.71
N ILE A 33 -9.75 -12.80 -12.25
CA ILE A 33 -10.08 -12.95 -10.83
C ILE A 33 -8.90 -13.50 -10.03
N ARG A 34 -8.09 -14.39 -10.61
CA ARG A 34 -6.94 -14.98 -9.90
C ARG A 34 -5.90 -13.91 -9.59
N THR A 35 -5.54 -13.12 -10.59
CA THR A 35 -4.58 -12.02 -10.42
C THR A 35 -5.17 -10.93 -9.52
N TYR A 36 -6.46 -10.62 -9.64
CA TYR A 36 -7.14 -9.69 -8.72
C TYR A 36 -7.05 -10.14 -7.25
N SER A 37 -7.36 -11.41 -6.96
CA SER A 37 -7.27 -11.95 -5.58
C SER A 37 -5.85 -11.87 -5.04
N GLN A 38 -4.85 -12.20 -5.85
CA GLN A 38 -3.45 -12.11 -5.45
C GLN A 38 -3.02 -10.67 -5.19
N LEU A 39 -3.32 -9.74 -6.10
CA LEU A 39 -2.92 -8.34 -5.96
C LEU A 39 -3.61 -7.65 -4.78
N THR A 40 -4.88 -8.00 -4.51
CA THR A 40 -5.62 -7.53 -3.34
C THR A 40 -4.98 -8.04 -2.05
N TYR A 41 -4.61 -9.32 -1.99
CA TYR A 41 -3.90 -9.88 -0.84
C TYR A 41 -2.55 -9.19 -0.59
N GLU A 42 -1.76 -8.99 -1.64
CA GLU A 42 -0.48 -8.26 -1.53
C GLU A 42 -0.69 -6.81 -1.07
N ALA A 43 -1.78 -6.16 -1.50
CA ALA A 43 -2.13 -4.82 -1.03
C ALA A 43 -2.46 -4.83 0.48
N GLU A 44 -3.26 -5.80 0.96
CA GLU A 44 -3.58 -5.94 2.39
C GLU A 44 -2.32 -6.17 3.24
N GLU A 45 -1.36 -6.96 2.77
CA GLU A 45 -0.08 -7.13 3.48
C GLU A 45 0.71 -5.82 3.60
N ILE A 46 0.67 -4.97 2.57
CA ILE A 46 1.31 -3.65 2.62
C ILE A 46 0.57 -2.75 3.59
N ASP A 47 -0.77 -2.79 3.62
CA ASP A 47 -1.56 -1.98 4.55
C ASP A 47 -1.30 -2.36 6.01
N LYS A 48 -1.21 -3.66 6.32
CA LYS A 48 -0.80 -4.14 7.65
C LYS A 48 0.54 -3.56 8.09
N LYS A 49 1.55 -3.56 7.20
CA LYS A 49 2.86 -2.95 7.48
C LYS A 49 2.77 -1.44 7.71
N ILE A 50 1.90 -0.75 6.98
CA ILE A 50 1.64 0.69 7.21
C ILE A 50 1.05 0.89 8.60
N GLN A 51 0.02 0.12 8.96
CA GLN A 51 -0.65 0.22 10.26
C GLN A 51 0.31 -0.06 11.43
N GLU A 52 1.19 -1.07 11.31
CA GLU A 52 2.20 -1.37 12.32
C GLU A 52 3.16 -0.18 12.55
N ILE A 53 3.65 0.44 11.47
CA ILE A 53 4.53 1.62 11.56
C ILE A 53 3.79 2.84 12.11
N GLU A 54 2.52 3.02 11.73
CA GLU A 54 1.71 4.13 12.26
C GLU A 54 1.36 3.93 13.73
N GLN A 55 1.09 2.70 14.17
CA GLN A 55 0.90 2.37 15.58
C GLN A 55 2.19 2.58 16.37
N SER A 56 3.34 2.13 15.88
CA SER A 56 4.63 2.31 16.55
C SER A 56 5.03 3.77 16.71
N LYS A 57 4.56 4.66 15.83
CA LYS A 57 4.79 6.12 15.93
C LYS A 57 3.85 6.82 16.90
N ARG A 58 2.69 6.22 17.21
CA ARG A 58 1.69 6.79 18.11
C ARG A 58 1.93 6.38 19.57
N GLN A 59 2.68 5.30 19.81
CA GLN A 59 3.20 4.91 21.12
C GLN A 59 4.41 5.75 21.49
#